data_AF-A0A951A9W7-F1
#
_entry.id   AF-A0A951A9W7-F1
#
_cell.length_a   1.000
_cell.length_b   1.000
_cell.length_c   1.000
_cell.angle_alpha   90.00
_cell.angle_beta   90.00
_cell.angle_gamma   90.00
#
_symmetry.space_group_name_H-M   'P 1'
#
loop_
_entity.id
_entity.type
_entity.pdbx_description
1 polymer ?
#
loop_
_entity_poly.entity_id
_entity_poly.type
_entity_poly.pdbx_seq_one_letter_code
_entity_poly.pdbx_strand_id
1 'polypeptide(L)'
;MARRFVGLLVLALLVSVAPAAAALDDHDFGGIAPGTAAKTWVDLLAQIFPDIAVDPRGYATASKVLDLRSIGASDESWIQCGDAIKFQDRDARPVRLAGRDYLIVTVMIEDDCVGPLALFDDAGKLVDAVNVRGDQHVSFSGDYVRPLGPEGALVIASLWHDNSSQSYDISSLVLVRPEGFSSIGDVLALGSRRCGDKSGELLLEEATISVV
;
A
#
# COMPACT_ATOMS: atom_id res chain seq x y z
N MET A 1 64.37 -52.91 0.78
CA MET A 1 63.44 -52.07 -0.01
C MET A 1 62.56 -51.29 0.95
N ALA A 2 62.45 -49.98 0.72
CA ALA A 2 61.86 -48.93 1.56
C ALA A 2 60.34 -49.11 1.82
N ARG A 3 59.88 -49.08 3.08
CA ARG A 3 59.21 -47.98 3.82
C ARG A 3 57.85 -47.48 3.27
N ARG A 4 56.79 -47.75 4.07
CA ARG A 4 55.63 -46.90 4.52
C ARG A 4 54.77 -46.26 3.41
N PHE A 5 53.44 -46.24 3.49
CA PHE A 5 52.67 -45.28 4.28
C PHE A 5 51.19 -45.70 4.41
N VAL A 6 50.70 -45.58 5.65
CA VAL A 6 49.28 -45.50 6.03
C VAL A 6 48.69 -44.21 5.46
N GLY A 7 47.46 -44.25 4.95
CA GLY A 7 46.75 -43.08 4.45
C GLY A 7 45.24 -43.21 4.61
N LEU A 8 44.75 -42.96 5.84
CA LEU A 8 43.39 -42.51 6.10
C LEU A 8 43.12 -41.25 5.26
N LEU A 9 42.04 -41.22 4.49
CA LEU A 9 41.45 -39.93 4.08
C LEU A 9 39.95 -39.96 4.31
N VAL A 10 39.61 -39.30 5.40
CA VAL A 10 38.29 -38.87 5.87
C VAL A 10 37.50 -38.30 4.70
N LEU A 11 36.41 -38.97 4.32
CA LEU A 11 35.41 -38.44 3.40
C LEU A 11 34.69 -37.31 4.12
N ALA A 12 35.14 -36.08 3.85
CA ALA A 12 34.62 -34.86 4.43
C ALA A 12 33.12 -34.73 4.13
N LEU A 13 32.34 -34.73 5.21
CA LEU A 13 30.94 -34.33 5.24
C LEU A 13 30.87 -32.85 4.80
N LEU A 14 30.62 -32.61 3.50
CA LEU A 14 30.23 -31.31 2.99
C LEU A 14 28.79 -31.04 3.44
N VAL A 15 28.63 -30.64 4.70
CA VAL A 15 27.40 -29.99 5.15
C VAL A 15 27.44 -28.60 4.53
N SER A 16 26.78 -28.45 3.40
CA SER A 16 26.44 -27.15 2.82
C SER A 16 25.57 -26.41 3.82
N VAL A 17 26.19 -25.53 4.59
CA VAL A 17 25.51 -24.49 5.35
C VAL A 17 24.92 -23.54 4.31
N ALA A 18 23.69 -23.81 3.87
CA ALA A 18 22.91 -22.79 3.20
C ALA A 18 22.80 -21.61 4.18
N PRO A 19 23.16 -20.37 3.80
CA PRO A 19 22.81 -19.23 4.63
C PRO A 19 21.29 -19.30 4.78
N ALA A 20 20.82 -19.38 6.02
CA ALA A 20 19.43 -19.07 6.31
C ALA A 20 19.22 -17.67 5.75
N ALA A 21 18.51 -17.56 4.63
CA ALA A 21 17.97 -16.29 4.21
C ALA A 21 17.16 -15.82 5.43
N ALA A 22 17.69 -14.84 6.15
CA ALA A 22 16.89 -14.14 7.14
C ALA A 22 15.60 -13.78 6.40
N ALA A 23 14.46 -14.27 6.90
CA ALA A 23 13.18 -13.83 6.39
C ALA A 23 13.26 -12.31 6.41
N LEU A 24 13.28 -11.68 5.23
CA LEU A 24 13.18 -10.25 5.12
C LEU A 24 11.92 -9.92 5.91
N ASP A 25 12.07 -9.14 6.98
CA ASP A 25 10.93 -8.65 7.71
C ASP A 25 10.10 -7.89 6.69
N ASP A 26 8.92 -8.42 6.35
CA ASP A 26 8.05 -7.84 5.35
C ASP A 26 7.37 -6.57 5.87
N HIS A 27 7.93 -5.97 6.92
CA HIS A 27 7.57 -4.65 7.42
C HIS A 27 8.78 -3.70 7.48
N ASP A 28 9.97 -4.09 7.00
CA ASP A 28 11.16 -3.24 7.09
C ASP A 28 11.07 -2.01 6.16
N PHE A 29 10.86 -0.84 6.75
CA PHE A 29 10.88 0.45 6.06
C PHE A 29 12.30 0.98 5.79
N GLY A 30 13.34 0.40 6.40
CA GLY A 30 14.74 0.72 6.08
C GLY A 30 15.22 0.09 4.77
N GLY A 31 14.47 -0.87 4.23
CA GLY A 31 14.80 -1.60 3.01
C GLY A 31 14.69 -0.78 1.73
N ILE A 32 15.29 -1.29 0.65
CA ILE A 32 15.20 -0.73 -0.70
C ILE A 32 13.79 -0.95 -1.26
N ALA A 33 13.17 0.13 -1.76
CA ALA A 33 11.88 0.07 -2.43
C ALA A 33 12.03 -0.58 -3.82
N PRO A 34 11.12 -1.49 -4.19
CA PRO A 34 11.21 -2.23 -5.45
C PRO A 34 11.07 -1.28 -6.66
N GLY A 35 11.78 -1.59 -7.75
CA GLY A 35 11.65 -0.84 -9.00
C GLY A 35 12.25 0.57 -9.01
N THR A 36 13.00 0.96 -7.98
CA THR A 36 13.66 2.27 -7.90
C THR A 36 15.18 2.19 -8.08
N ALA A 37 15.80 3.32 -8.41
CA ALA A 37 17.26 3.50 -8.47
C ALA A 37 17.94 3.48 -7.08
N ALA A 38 17.75 2.38 -6.33
CA ALA A 38 18.30 2.16 -4.98
C ALA A 38 17.82 3.16 -3.91
N LYS A 39 16.55 3.58 -3.99
CA LYS A 39 15.91 4.38 -2.94
C LYS A 39 15.34 3.44 -1.87
N THR A 40 15.46 3.84 -0.60
CA THR A 40 14.77 3.16 0.50
C THR A 40 13.29 3.55 0.54
N TRP A 41 12.46 2.78 1.24
CA TRP A 41 11.08 3.19 1.52
C TRP A 41 11.02 4.55 2.23
N VAL A 42 11.93 4.81 3.17
CA VAL A 42 12.08 6.12 3.82
C VAL A 42 12.36 7.23 2.80
N ASP A 43 13.26 7.02 1.83
CA ASP A 43 13.57 8.05 0.83
C ASP A 43 12.35 8.42 -0.03
N LEU A 44 11.50 7.45 -0.36
CA LEU A 44 10.27 7.70 -1.10
C LEU A 44 9.23 8.39 -0.21
N LEU A 45 8.94 7.80 0.95
CA LEU A 45 7.88 8.25 1.84
C LEU A 45 8.20 9.59 2.50
N ALA A 46 9.47 9.98 2.66
CA ALA A 46 9.86 11.30 3.16
C ALA A 46 9.36 12.44 2.27
N GLN A 47 9.01 12.18 1.01
CA GLN A 47 8.40 13.17 0.12
C GLN A 47 6.91 13.40 0.42
N ILE A 48 6.28 12.53 1.21
CA ILE A 48 4.88 12.63 1.66
C ILE A 48 4.80 12.87 3.17
N PHE A 49 5.70 12.27 3.93
CA PHE A 49 5.81 12.32 5.38
C PHE A 49 7.19 12.86 5.77
N PRO A 50 7.39 14.19 5.79
CA PRO A 50 8.72 14.82 5.83
C PRO A 50 9.60 14.46 7.02
N ASP A 51 9.00 13.97 8.11
CA ASP A 51 9.67 13.59 9.34
C ASP A 51 9.59 12.09 9.64
N ILE A 52 9.31 11.28 8.61
CA ILE A 52 9.29 9.83 8.75
C ILE A 52 10.63 9.30 9.29
N ALA A 53 10.55 8.43 10.28
CA ALA A 53 11.69 7.81 10.93
C ALA A 53 11.42 6.33 11.18
N VAL A 54 12.48 5.52 11.10
CA VAL A 54 12.42 4.06 11.30
C VAL A 54 13.12 3.70 12.60
N ASP A 55 12.47 2.89 13.42
CA ASP A 55 13.03 2.38 14.67
C ASP A 55 14.02 1.21 14.42
N PRO A 56 14.81 0.78 15.42
CA PRO A 56 15.75 -0.33 15.26
C PRO A 56 15.12 -1.68 14.90
N ARG A 57 13.78 -1.80 14.95
CA ARG A 57 13.02 -2.99 14.56
C ARG A 57 12.42 -2.86 13.16
N GLY A 58 12.67 -1.78 12.44
CA GLY A 58 12.20 -1.57 11.06
C GLY A 58 10.84 -0.89 10.95
N TYR A 59 10.18 -0.55 12.06
CA TYR A 59 8.88 0.12 12.05
C TYR A 59 9.04 1.62 11.77
N ALA A 60 8.21 2.16 10.87
CA ALA A 60 8.18 3.59 10.58
C ALA A 60 7.13 4.34 11.41
N THR A 61 7.45 5.59 11.73
CA THR A 61 6.52 6.58 12.32
C THR A 61 6.78 7.96 11.72
N ALA A 62 5.76 8.81 11.70
CA ALA A 62 5.85 10.22 11.30
C ALA A 62 4.91 11.07 12.17
N SER A 63 5.07 12.39 12.16
CA SER A 63 4.08 13.31 12.77
C SER A 63 3.48 14.29 11.77
N LYS A 64 4.03 14.33 10.55
CA LYS A 64 3.58 15.23 9.49
C LYS A 64 3.29 14.46 8.22
N VAL A 65 2.25 14.88 7.54
CA VAL A 65 1.90 14.48 6.17
C VAL A 65 1.73 15.74 5.34
N LEU A 66 2.08 15.67 4.06
CA LEU A 66 1.71 16.73 3.11
C LEU A 66 0.20 16.88 3.04
N ASP A 67 -0.26 18.08 2.69
CA ASP A 67 -1.67 18.29 2.36
C ASP A 67 -1.99 17.59 1.03
N LEU A 68 -2.60 16.40 1.13
CA LEU A 68 -2.93 15.56 -0.01
C LEU A 68 -4.35 15.87 -0.45
N ARG A 69 -4.53 16.17 -1.74
CA ARG A 69 -5.88 16.31 -2.28
C ARG A 69 -6.65 14.99 -2.16
N SER A 70 -7.89 15.06 -1.72
CA SER A 70 -8.80 13.92 -1.76
C SER A 70 -9.09 13.48 -3.20
N ILE A 71 -9.33 12.19 -3.38
CA ILE A 71 -9.80 11.61 -4.63
C ILE A 71 -10.91 10.58 -4.32
N GLY A 72 -12.03 10.68 -5.02
CA GLY A 72 -13.24 9.90 -4.70
C GLY A 72 -14.32 10.76 -4.03
N ALA A 73 -15.42 10.14 -3.62
CA ALA A 73 -16.65 10.81 -3.19
C ALA A 73 -16.78 11.12 -1.68
N SER A 74 -15.74 10.94 -0.86
CA SER A 74 -15.80 11.09 0.61
C SER A 74 -15.66 12.54 1.08
N ASP A 75 -16.50 12.95 2.05
CA ASP A 75 -16.22 14.12 2.91
C ASP A 75 -15.25 13.70 4.02
N GLU A 76 -14.00 14.12 3.88
CA GLU A 76 -12.92 13.77 4.81
C GLU A 76 -12.61 14.90 5.82
N SER A 77 -13.37 16.00 5.79
CA SER A 77 -13.05 17.22 6.54
C SER A 77 -13.05 17.06 8.06
N TRP A 78 -13.67 16.00 8.58
CA TRP A 78 -13.79 15.72 10.01
C TRP A 78 -12.66 14.83 10.55
N ILE A 79 -11.82 14.24 9.70
CA ILE A 79 -10.75 13.34 10.14
C ILE A 79 -9.43 14.09 10.34
N GLN A 80 -8.76 13.76 11.44
CA GLN A 80 -7.42 14.24 11.75
C GLN A 80 -6.55 13.08 12.21
N CYS A 81 -5.30 13.06 11.76
CA CYS A 81 -4.30 12.18 12.36
C CYS A 81 -4.05 12.60 13.81
N GLY A 82 -3.83 11.62 14.68
CA GLY A 82 -3.36 11.88 16.04
C GLY A 82 -1.92 12.40 16.08
N ASP A 83 -1.33 12.43 17.27
CA ASP A 83 0.03 12.95 17.49
C ASP A 83 1.12 12.16 16.75
N ALA A 84 0.83 10.92 16.33
CA ALA A 84 1.74 10.07 15.60
C ALA A 84 1.02 9.26 14.51
N ILE A 85 1.61 9.23 13.33
CA ILE A 85 1.25 8.39 12.20
C ILE A 85 2.13 7.14 12.28
N LYS A 86 1.51 5.98 12.51
CA LYS A 86 2.22 4.69 12.58
C LYS A 86 1.93 3.90 11.32
N PHE A 87 2.99 3.46 10.66
CA PHE A 87 2.89 2.69 9.44
C PHE A 87 2.86 1.20 9.79
N GLN A 88 1.85 0.49 9.29
CA GLN A 88 1.70 -0.95 9.48
C GLN A 88 2.30 -1.73 8.31
N ASP A 89 2.12 -1.22 7.09
CA ASP A 89 2.60 -1.87 5.89
C ASP A 89 2.80 -0.88 4.74
N ARG A 90 3.41 -1.35 3.66
CA ARG A 90 3.80 -0.63 2.46
C ARG A 90 3.70 -1.58 1.27
N ASP A 91 3.21 -1.09 0.15
CA ASP A 91 3.24 -1.82 -1.11
C ASP A 91 3.65 -0.88 -2.25
N ALA A 92 4.24 -1.47 -3.29
CA ALA A 92 4.64 -0.74 -4.47
C ALA A 92 4.42 -1.56 -5.73
N ARG A 93 3.77 -0.95 -6.72
CA ARG A 93 3.41 -1.56 -7.99
C ARG A 93 4.10 -0.84 -9.13
N PRO A 94 5.09 -1.49 -9.78
CA PRO A 94 5.72 -0.92 -10.95
C PRO A 94 4.71 -0.86 -12.09
N VAL A 95 4.71 0.26 -12.80
CA VAL A 95 3.83 0.49 -13.94
C VAL A 95 4.59 1.19 -15.06
N ARG A 96 4.24 0.86 -16.30
CA ARG A 96 4.81 1.50 -17.48
C ARG A 96 3.76 2.41 -18.11
N LEU A 97 4.02 3.71 -18.11
CA LEU A 97 3.11 4.75 -18.60
C LEU A 97 3.82 5.59 -19.68
N ALA A 98 3.22 5.72 -20.85
CA ALA A 98 3.75 6.45 -22.00
C ALA A 98 5.21 6.10 -22.33
N GLY A 99 5.58 4.82 -22.18
CA GLY A 99 6.94 4.37 -22.45
C GLY A 99 7.99 4.72 -21.38
N ARG A 100 7.58 5.18 -20.19
CA ARG A 100 8.45 5.41 -19.02
C ARG A 100 8.01 4.59 -17.81
N ASP A 101 8.99 4.21 -16.99
CA ASP A 101 8.75 3.42 -15.79
C ASP A 101 8.37 4.33 -14.61
N TYR A 102 7.37 3.90 -13.85
CA TYR A 102 6.86 4.58 -12.66
C TYR A 102 6.60 3.54 -11.57
N LEU A 103 6.45 4.04 -10.35
CA LEU A 103 6.09 3.24 -9.18
C LEU A 103 4.87 3.85 -8.50
N ILE A 104 3.79 3.06 -8.39
CA ILE A 104 2.65 3.42 -7.55
C ILE A 104 2.92 2.87 -6.16
N VAL A 105 2.84 3.71 -5.14
CA VAL A 105 3.15 3.36 -3.74
C VAL A 105 1.93 3.61 -2.87
N THR A 106 1.66 2.67 -1.97
CA THR A 106 0.64 2.77 -0.93
C THR A 106 1.26 2.41 0.42
N VAL A 107 0.69 2.96 1.49
CA VAL A 107 1.03 2.55 2.86
C VAL A 107 -0.25 2.33 3.67
N MET A 108 -0.21 1.36 4.56
CA MET A 108 -1.25 1.10 5.54
C MET A 108 -0.88 1.80 6.85
N ILE A 109 -1.82 2.56 7.42
CA ILE A 109 -1.61 3.38 8.61
C ILE A 109 -2.55 2.88 9.71
N GLU A 110 -2.06 2.75 10.94
CA GLU A 110 -2.77 2.07 12.05
C GLU A 110 -4.18 2.60 12.32
N ASP A 111 -4.36 3.92 12.31
CA ASP A 111 -5.65 4.57 12.57
C ASP A 111 -6.34 5.02 11.27
N ASP A 112 -5.83 4.55 10.13
CA ASP A 112 -6.27 4.88 8.78
C ASP A 112 -6.38 6.38 8.49
N CYS A 113 -5.87 7.30 9.31
CA CYS A 113 -6.17 8.74 9.25
C CYS A 113 -5.84 9.45 7.91
N VAL A 114 -5.02 8.83 7.07
CA VAL A 114 -4.74 9.21 5.69
C VAL A 114 -4.53 7.94 4.87
N GLY A 115 -5.05 7.91 3.64
CA GLY A 115 -4.89 6.82 2.68
C GLY A 115 -4.04 7.28 1.50
N PRO A 116 -2.72 7.44 1.66
CA PRO A 116 -1.88 8.01 0.63
C PRO A 116 -1.71 7.02 -0.53
N LEU A 117 -2.01 7.49 -1.74
CA LEU A 117 -1.66 6.85 -3.00
C LEU A 117 -0.69 7.77 -3.74
N ALA A 118 0.51 7.28 -4.01
CA ALA A 118 1.59 8.10 -4.56
C ALA A 118 2.14 7.52 -5.85
N LEU A 119 2.51 8.40 -6.77
CA LEU A 119 3.17 8.06 -8.03
C LEU A 119 4.58 8.61 -8.00
N PHE A 120 5.57 7.74 -8.20
CA PHE A 120 6.97 8.10 -8.31
C PHE A 120 7.49 7.79 -9.72
N ASP A 121 8.41 8.60 -10.22
CA ASP A 121 9.15 8.27 -11.44
C ASP A 121 10.27 7.26 -11.18
N ASP A 122 10.98 6.85 -12.23
CA ASP A 122 12.09 5.89 -12.21
C ASP A 122 13.28 6.33 -11.33
N ALA A 123 13.43 7.64 -11.11
CA ALA A 123 14.42 8.19 -10.19
C ALA A 123 13.95 8.20 -8.72
N GLY A 124 12.72 7.75 -8.45
CA GLY A 124 12.09 7.80 -7.13
C GLY A 124 11.67 9.21 -6.72
N LYS A 125 11.44 10.11 -7.68
CA LYS A 125 10.90 11.45 -7.41
C LYS A 125 9.38 11.41 -7.43
N LEU A 126 8.75 12.03 -6.45
CA LEU A 126 7.30 12.14 -6.36
C LEU A 126 6.76 12.96 -7.54
N VAL A 127 5.81 12.36 -8.26
CA VAL A 127 5.10 12.95 -9.40
C VAL A 127 3.77 13.52 -8.95
N ASP A 128 2.97 12.72 -8.23
CA ASP A 128 1.68 13.11 -7.64
C ASP A 128 1.42 12.26 -6.38
N ALA A 129 0.64 12.78 -5.45
CA ALA A 129 0.14 12.06 -4.29
C ALA A 129 -1.26 12.53 -3.95
N VAL A 130 -2.13 11.57 -3.65
CA VAL A 130 -3.54 11.81 -3.32
C VAL A 130 -3.92 11.05 -2.07
N ASN A 131 -4.99 11.51 -1.44
CA ASN A 131 -5.63 10.82 -0.35
C ASN A 131 -6.85 10.08 -0.92
N VAL A 132 -6.78 8.75 -1.01
CA VAL A 132 -7.89 7.88 -1.46
C VAL A 132 -8.82 7.48 -0.31
N ARG A 133 -8.70 8.16 0.83
CA ARG A 133 -9.36 7.75 2.06
C ARG A 133 -10.84 8.14 2.07
N GLY A 134 -11.62 7.37 2.82
CA GLY A 134 -13.03 7.60 3.03
C GLY A 134 -13.41 7.59 4.50
N ASP A 135 -14.66 7.23 4.77
CA ASP A 135 -15.31 7.39 6.07
C ASP A 135 -14.57 6.67 7.21
N GLN A 136 -13.95 5.51 6.99
CA GLN A 136 -13.19 4.81 8.04
C GLN A 136 -11.93 4.10 7.55
N HIS A 137 -12.07 3.08 6.70
CA HIS A 137 -10.96 2.18 6.37
C HIS A 137 -10.57 2.24 4.90
N VAL A 138 -9.31 1.95 4.61
CA VAL A 138 -8.79 1.84 3.25
C VAL A 138 -7.90 0.61 3.11
N SER A 139 -8.04 -0.10 2.01
CA SER A 139 -7.19 -1.24 1.67
C SER A 139 -6.96 -1.34 0.17
N PHE A 140 -5.89 -2.04 -0.19
CA PHE A 140 -5.54 -2.34 -1.56
C PHE A 140 -5.41 -3.85 -1.71
N SER A 141 -6.15 -4.44 -2.65
CA SER A 141 -6.03 -5.88 -2.96
C SER A 141 -4.67 -6.18 -3.60
N GLY A 142 -4.25 -7.45 -3.64
CA GLY A 142 -2.98 -7.82 -4.28
C GLY A 142 -2.89 -7.52 -5.79
N ASP A 143 -4.00 -7.14 -6.44
CA ASP A 143 -4.13 -6.81 -7.86
C ASP A 143 -4.73 -5.39 -8.08
N TYR A 144 -4.52 -4.48 -7.13
CA TYR A 144 -5.13 -3.15 -7.13
C TYR A 144 -4.70 -2.24 -8.30
N VAL A 145 -3.64 -2.61 -9.04
CA VAL A 145 -3.19 -1.89 -10.25
C VAL A 145 -3.42 -2.75 -11.50
N ARG A 146 -4.10 -2.19 -12.50
CA ARG A 146 -4.40 -2.87 -13.77
C ARG A 146 -4.06 -1.97 -14.95
N PRO A 147 -3.27 -2.43 -15.95
CA PRO A 147 -2.99 -1.62 -17.13
C PRO A 147 -4.28 -1.36 -17.93
N LEU A 148 -4.47 -0.12 -18.39
CA LEU A 148 -5.57 0.27 -19.29
C LEU A 148 -5.11 0.52 -20.73
N GLY A 149 -3.79 0.42 -20.98
CA GLY A 149 -3.16 0.66 -22.26
C GLY A 149 -1.76 1.24 -22.08
N PRO A 150 -1.13 1.75 -23.17
CA PRO A 150 0.22 2.32 -23.10
C PRO A 150 0.31 3.57 -22.22
N GLU A 151 -0.78 4.33 -22.09
CA GLU A 151 -0.80 5.67 -21.50
C GLU A 151 -1.32 5.69 -20.05
N GLY A 152 -1.88 4.58 -19.55
CA GLY A 152 -2.60 4.64 -18.27
C GLY A 152 -2.81 3.30 -17.59
N ALA A 153 -3.03 3.38 -16.28
CA ALA A 153 -3.41 2.26 -15.44
C ALA A 153 -4.60 2.64 -14.54
N LEU A 154 -5.38 1.65 -14.18
CA LEU A 154 -6.42 1.72 -13.17
C LEU A 154 -5.80 1.35 -11.82
N VAL A 155 -6.08 2.16 -10.81
CA VAL A 155 -5.92 1.83 -9.39
C VAL A 155 -7.31 1.64 -8.77
N ILE A 156 -7.49 0.57 -8.00
CA ILE A 156 -8.72 0.30 -7.24
C ILE A 156 -8.38 0.39 -5.76
N ALA A 157 -8.92 1.39 -5.07
CA ALA A 157 -8.85 1.49 -3.62
C ALA A 157 -10.17 1.00 -3.02
N SER A 158 -10.10 0.06 -2.07
CA SER A 158 -11.27 -0.47 -1.39
C SER A 158 -11.42 0.24 -0.05
N LEU A 159 -12.59 0.82 0.19
CA LEU A 159 -12.92 1.50 1.43
C LEU A 159 -14.14 0.84 2.05
N TRP A 160 -14.19 0.81 3.37
CA TRP A 160 -15.37 0.32 4.06
C TRP A 160 -15.61 1.05 5.37
N HIS A 161 -16.87 0.99 5.80
CA HIS A 161 -17.35 1.41 7.10
C HIS A 161 -18.41 0.41 7.53
N ASP A 162 -18.33 -0.10 8.76
CA ASP A 162 -19.40 -0.86 9.36
C ASP A 162 -19.77 -0.36 10.75
N ASN A 163 -21.07 -0.32 11.02
CA ASN A 163 -21.61 -0.05 12.34
C ASN A 163 -22.74 -1.03 12.67
N SER A 164 -23.39 -0.86 13.83
CA SER A 164 -24.40 -1.81 14.30
C SER A 164 -25.58 -2.03 13.34
N SER A 165 -25.86 -1.06 12.46
CA SER A 165 -27.03 -1.04 11.58
C SER A 165 -26.73 -0.86 10.09
N GLN A 166 -25.51 -0.50 9.70
CA GLN A 166 -25.15 -0.22 8.31
C GLN A 166 -23.74 -0.72 7.98
N SER A 167 -23.56 -1.13 6.74
CA SER A 167 -22.26 -1.43 6.13
C SER A 167 -22.15 -0.72 4.79
N TYR A 168 -21.00 -0.11 4.54
CA TYR A 168 -20.65 0.57 3.31
C TYR A 168 -19.40 -0.09 2.76
N ASP A 169 -19.43 -0.51 1.50
CA ASP A 169 -18.26 -0.91 0.74
C ASP A 169 -18.14 0.01 -0.46
N ILE A 170 -17.01 0.69 -0.59
CA ILE A 170 -16.72 1.61 -1.69
C ILE A 170 -15.48 1.10 -2.42
N SER A 171 -15.54 1.08 -3.75
CA SER A 171 -14.36 0.92 -4.59
C SER A 171 -14.13 2.20 -5.37
N SER A 172 -13.11 2.96 -4.98
CA SER A 172 -12.67 4.13 -5.72
C SER A 172 -11.82 3.72 -6.91
N LEU A 173 -12.25 4.15 -8.10
CA LEU A 173 -11.61 3.87 -9.37
C LEU A 173 -10.77 5.08 -9.76
N VAL A 174 -9.45 4.91 -9.72
CA VAL A 174 -8.49 5.99 -9.96
C VAL A 174 -7.72 5.70 -11.24
N LEU A 175 -7.70 6.65 -12.16
CA LEU A 175 -6.85 6.62 -13.34
C LEU A 175 -5.46 7.17 -12.98
N VAL A 176 -4.43 6.44 -13.39
CA VAL A 176 -3.02 6.86 -13.30
C VAL A 176 -2.51 7.14 -14.71
N ARG A 177 -1.87 8.30 -14.88
CA ARG A 177 -1.17 8.72 -16.09
C ARG A 177 0.18 9.35 -15.73
N PRO A 178 1.09 9.60 -16.71
CA PRO A 178 2.37 10.26 -16.45
C PRO A 178 2.28 11.57 -15.66
N GLU A 179 1.17 12.29 -15.78
CA GLU A 179 0.90 13.55 -15.08
C GLU A 179 0.38 13.39 -13.65
N GLY A 180 -0.04 12.20 -13.23
CA GLY A 180 -0.59 11.95 -11.90
C GLY A 180 -1.89 11.15 -11.89
N PHE A 181 -2.67 11.34 -10.83
CA PHE A 181 -3.92 10.61 -10.58
C PHE A 181 -5.15 11.44 -10.99
N SER A 182 -6.22 10.78 -11.44
CA SER A 182 -7.53 11.41 -11.62
C SER A 182 -8.65 10.44 -11.28
N SER A 183 -9.74 10.93 -10.70
CA SER A 183 -10.89 10.06 -10.39
C SER A 183 -11.57 9.63 -11.69
N ILE A 184 -11.87 8.34 -11.80
CA ILE A 184 -12.81 7.81 -12.80
C ILE A 184 -14.20 7.81 -12.19
N GLY A 185 -14.31 7.45 -10.92
CA GLY A 185 -15.58 7.27 -10.25
C GLY A 185 -15.51 6.30 -9.08
N ASP A 186 -16.67 5.95 -8.54
CA ASP A 186 -16.81 5.10 -7.37
C ASP A 186 -17.90 4.07 -7.59
N VAL A 187 -17.69 2.86 -7.06
CA VAL A 187 -18.72 1.83 -6.90
C VAL A 187 -19.05 1.74 -5.42
N LEU A 188 -20.29 2.00 -5.05
CA LEU A 188 -20.78 1.94 -3.68
C LEU A 188 -21.76 0.78 -3.52
N ALA A 189 -21.56 -0.07 -2.52
CA ALA A 189 -22.53 -1.02 -2.02
C ALA A 189 -22.94 -0.62 -0.58
N LEU A 190 -24.24 -0.56 -0.32
CA LEU A 190 -24.83 -0.24 0.97
C LEU A 190 -25.69 -1.41 1.47
N GLY A 191 -25.39 -1.89 2.67
CA GLY A 191 -26.24 -2.79 3.43
C GLY A 191 -26.80 -2.09 4.67
N SER A 192 -28.08 -2.30 4.99
CA SER A 192 -28.66 -1.80 6.25
C SER A 192 -29.60 -2.80 6.93
N ARG A 193 -29.67 -2.74 8.27
CA ARG A 193 -30.52 -3.56 9.12
C ARG A 193 -31.05 -2.76 10.32
N ARG A 194 -32.22 -3.12 10.85
CA ARG A 194 -32.78 -2.51 12.07
C ARG A 194 -32.14 -3.11 13.32
N CYS A 195 -31.67 -2.25 14.22
CA CYS A 195 -31.31 -2.70 15.57
C CYS A 195 -32.57 -3.16 16.32
N GLY A 196 -32.68 -4.46 16.59
CA GLY A 196 -33.74 -5.04 17.42
C GLY A 196 -34.56 -6.15 16.77
N ASP A 197 -34.47 -6.33 15.45
CA ASP A 197 -35.16 -7.44 14.76
C ASP A 197 -34.38 -8.75 14.92
N LYS A 198 -35.01 -9.74 15.56
CA LYS A 198 -34.41 -11.06 15.82
C LYS A 198 -34.23 -11.92 14.56
N SER A 199 -34.70 -11.46 13.40
CA SER A 199 -34.66 -12.18 12.12
C SER A 199 -33.37 -11.97 11.32
N GLY A 200 -32.55 -10.95 11.64
CA GLY A 200 -31.33 -10.65 10.87
C GLY A 200 -31.60 -10.20 9.43
N GLU A 201 -32.83 -9.78 9.12
CA GLU A 201 -33.28 -9.45 7.77
C GLU A 201 -32.70 -8.10 7.32
N LEU A 202 -32.09 -8.07 6.14
CA LEU A 202 -31.58 -6.85 5.51
C LEU A 202 -32.76 -5.98 5.07
N LEU A 203 -32.72 -4.69 5.41
CA LEU A 203 -33.77 -3.73 5.08
C LEU A 203 -33.53 -3.04 3.75
N LEU A 204 -32.27 -2.94 3.34
CA LEU A 204 -31.85 -2.29 2.12
C LEU A 204 -30.53 -2.90 1.65
N GLU A 205 -30.47 -3.25 0.37
CA GLU A 205 -29.24 -3.52 -0.37
C GLU A 205 -29.27 -2.63 -1.61
N GLU A 206 -28.31 -1.71 -1.72
CA GLU A 206 -28.20 -0.81 -2.87
C GLU A 206 -26.78 -0.85 -3.44
N ALA A 207 -26.68 -0.85 -4.76
CA ALA A 207 -25.42 -0.70 -5.48
C ALA A 207 -25.51 0.50 -6.42
N THR A 208 -24.59 1.45 -6.26
CA THR A 208 -24.53 2.67 -7.08
C THR A 208 -23.18 2.75 -7.77
N ILE A 209 -23.18 3.07 -9.06
CA ILE A 209 -21.97 3.35 -9.83
C ILE A 209 -22.03 4.81 -10.23
N SER A 210 -21.01 5.58 -9.84
CA SER A 210 -20.82 6.97 -10.24
C SER A 210 -19.57 7.05 -11.11
N VAL A 211 -19.65 7.75 -12.24
CA VAL A 211 -18.52 8.02 -13.14
C VAL A 211 -18.42 9.53 -13.33
N VAL A 212 -17.21 10.07 -13.21
CA VAL A 212 -16.89 11.51 -13.24
C VAL A 212 -16.72 12.01 -14.68
#